data_AF-A0A8J6Y3Q3-F1
#
_entry.id   AF-A0A8J6Y3Q3-F1
#
_cell.length_a   1.000
_cell.length_b   1.000
_cell.length_c   1.000
_cell.angle_alpha   90.00
_cell.angle_beta   90.00
_cell.angle_gamma   90.00
#
_symmetry.space_group_name_H-M   'P 1'
#
loop_
_entity.id
_entity.type
_entity.pdbx_description
1 polymer ?
#
loop_
_entity_poly.entity_id
_entity_poly.type
_entity_poly.pdbx_seq_one_letter_code
_entity_poly.pdbx_strand_id
1 'polypeptide(L)' 'LAVEAGVTLGWAEFVGDSGAVVGIDRFGASAPGAEVAERLGLTVEAVVAKAVEIMGERS' A
#
# COMPACT_ATOMS: atom_id res chain seq x y z
N LEU A 1 1.85 -8.49 3.61
CA LEU A 1 1.83 -7.24 2.81
C LEU A 1 0.90 -7.45 1.64
N ALA A 2 -0.17 -6.68 1.54
CA ALA A 2 -1.05 -6.65 0.38
C ALA A 2 -0.80 -5.36 -0.42
N VAL A 3 -0.92 -5.43 -1.75
CA VAL A 3 -0.73 -4.29 -2.65
C VAL A 3 -1.85 -4.30 -3.69
N GLU A 4 -2.70 -3.29 -3.69
CA GLU A 4 -3.81 -3.16 -4.62
C GLU A 4 -4.13 -1.69 -4.88
N ALA A 5 -4.43 -1.31 -6.13
CA ALA A 5 -4.89 0.04 -6.46
C ALA A 5 -6.38 0.25 -6.11
N GLY A 6 -6.74 -0.04 -4.86
CA GLY A 6 -8.10 -0.05 -4.33
C GLY A 6 -8.13 0.23 -2.82
N VAL A 7 -9.33 0.21 -2.23
CA VAL A 7 -9.53 0.47 -0.80
C VAL A 7 -8.80 -0.57 0.05
N THR A 8 -8.20 -0.16 1.16
CA THR A 8 -7.45 -1.07 2.03
C THR A 8 -8.36 -1.99 2.85
N LEU A 9 -9.64 -1.62 3.00
CA LEU A 9 -10.66 -2.39 3.69
C LEU A 9 -10.78 -3.82 3.12
N GLY A 10 -10.71 -4.81 4.00
CA GLY A 10 -10.82 -6.24 3.67
C GLY A 10 -9.47 -6.95 3.62
N TRP A 11 -8.36 -6.22 3.47
CA TRP A 11 -7.03 -6.84 3.40
C TRP A 11 -6.45 -7.27 4.76
N ALA A 12 -6.98 -6.71 5.86
CA ALA A 12 -6.53 -7.01 7.22
C ALA A 12 -6.59 -8.51 7.58
N GLU A 13 -7.64 -9.22 7.12
CA GLU A 13 -7.80 -10.66 7.38
C GLU A 13 -6.70 -11.52 6.76
N PHE A 14 -6.07 -11.04 5.67
CA PHE A 14 -5.03 -11.76 4.95
C PHE A 14 -3.62 -11.39 5.42
N VAL A 15 -3.41 -10.13 5.80
CA VAL A 15 -2.08 -9.64 6.20
C VAL A 15 -1.82 -9.81 7.70
N GLY A 16 -2.87 -9.94 8.52
CA GLY A 16 -2.78 -10.11 9.97
C GLY A 16 -2.35 -8.84 10.72
N ASP A 17 -2.30 -8.92 12.05
CA ASP A 17 -2.05 -7.78 12.94
C ASP A 17 -0.69 -7.10 12.74
N SER A 18 0.31 -7.86 12.30
CA SER A 18 1.66 -7.37 11.96
C SER A 18 1.88 -7.26 10.45
N GLY A 19 0.79 -7.15 9.69
CA GLY A 19 0.80 -6.95 8.26
C GLY A 19 0.55 -5.48 7.89
N ALA A 20 0.84 -5.13 6.64
CA ALA A 20 0.46 -3.84 6.09
C ALA A 20 -0.18 -3.98 4.71
N VAL A 21 -0.84 -2.90 4.29
CA VAL A 21 -1.54 -2.79 3.01
C VAL A 21 -1.07 -1.51 2.32
N VAL A 22 -0.70 -1.61 1.05
CA VAL A 22 -0.47 -0.47 0.16
C VAL A 22 -1.69 -0.37 -0.75
N GLY A 23 -2.48 0.68 -0.57
CA GLY A 23 -3.71 0.92 -1.33
C GLY A 23 -4.17 2.38 -1.29
N ILE A 24 -5.39 2.63 -1.74
CA ILE A 24 -5.95 3.96 -1.96
C ILE A 24 -7.28 4.11 -1.21
N ASP A 25 -7.28 4.89 -0.12
CA ASP A 25 -8.48 5.17 0.71
C ASP A 25 -9.11 6.55 0.44
N ARG A 26 -8.82 7.14 -0.72
CA ARG A 26 -9.37 8.42 -1.17
C ARG A 26 -9.68 8.40 -2.66
N PHE A 27 -10.49 9.34 -3.13
CA PHE A 27 -10.77 9.48 -4.57
C PHE A 27 -9.50 9.74 -5.38
N GLY A 28 -9.52 9.38 -6.67
CA GLY A 28 -8.41 9.62 -7.59
C GLY A 28 -8.25 11.09 -7.98
N ALA A 29 -7.57 11.31 -9.10
CA ALA A 29 -7.42 12.61 -9.75
C ALA A 29 -7.49 12.46 -11.27
N SER A 30 -7.84 13.53 -11.98
CA SER A 30 -7.81 13.55 -13.44
C SER A 30 -6.41 13.92 -13.92
N ALA A 31 -5.59 12.92 -14.22
CA ALA A 31 -4.23 13.03 -14.74
C ALA A 31 -3.79 11.68 -15.36
N PRO A 32 -2.63 11.60 -16.03
CA PRO A 32 -2.09 10.33 -16.53
C PRO A 32 -1.92 9.30 -15.41
N GLY A 33 -2.23 8.02 -15.70
CA GLY A 33 -2.29 6.97 -14.67
C GLY A 33 -1.00 6.79 -13.87
N ALA A 34 0.18 6.93 -14.49
CA ALA A 34 1.46 6.85 -13.80
C ALA A 34 1.65 7.99 -12.78
N GLU A 35 1.29 9.22 -13.14
CA GLU A 35 1.35 10.38 -12.24
C GLU A 35 0.37 10.24 -11.08
N VAL A 36 -0.84 9.74 -11.36
CA VAL A 36 -1.84 9.46 -10.32
C VAL A 36 -1.34 8.37 -9.37
N ALA A 37 -0.80 7.27 -9.88
CA ALA A 37 -0.27 6.19 -9.06
C ALA A 37 0.89 6.65 -8.16
N GLU A 38 1.84 7.40 -8.71
CA GLU A 38 2.96 7.97 -7.94
C GLU A 38 2.46 8.88 -6.81
N ARG A 39 1.54 9.80 -7.12
CA ARG A 39 0.96 10.73 -6.12
C ARG A 39 0.09 10.04 -5.08
N LEU A 40 -0.49 8.89 -5.40
CA LEU A 40 -1.25 8.08 -4.46
C LEU A 40 -0.38 7.10 -3.67
N GLY A 41 0.95 7.14 -3.84
CA GLY A 41 1.88 6.30 -3.08
C GLY A 41 1.94 4.85 -3.56
N LEU A 42 1.41 4.54 -4.75
CA LEU A 42 1.59 3.24 -5.40
C LEU A 42 2.97 3.18 -6.08
N THR A 43 4.03 3.23 -5.26
CA THR A 43 5.41 3.20 -5.73
C THR A 43 6.18 2.01 -5.16
N VAL A 44 7.30 1.67 -5.82
CA VAL A 44 8.19 0.61 -5.36
C VAL A 44 8.75 0.94 -3.98
N GLU A 45 9.10 2.20 -3.75
CA GLU A 45 9.66 2.70 -2.50
C GLU A 45 8.68 2.52 -1.34
N ALA A 46 7.39 2.82 -1.56
CA ALA A 46 6.34 2.62 -0.55
C ALA A 46 6.17 1.14 -0.19
N VAL A 47 6.18 0.26 -1.18
CA VAL A 47 6.09 -1.20 -0.97
C VAL A 47 7.31 -1.73 -0.23
N VAL A 48 8.51 -1.33 -0.63
CA VAL A 48 9.76 -1.76 0.02
C VAL A 48 9.84 -1.24 1.45
N ALA A 49 9.48 0.03 1.69
CA ALA A 49 9.45 0.60 3.04
C ALA A 49 8.53 -0.21 3.97
N LYS A 50 7.31 -0.52 3.51
CA LYS A 50 6.36 -1.35 4.27
C LYS A 50 6.86 -2.77 4.48
N ALA A 51 7.50 -3.37 3.49
CA ALA A 51 8.09 -4.71 3.63
C ALA A 51 9.21 -4.73 4.69
N VAL A 52 10.09 -3.72 4.69
CA VAL A 52 11.19 -3.59 5.67
C VAL A 52 10.65 -3.34 7.07
N GLU A 53 9.67 -2.45 7.24
CA GLU A 53 8.97 -2.20 8.52
C GLU A 53 8.44 -3.51 9.12
N ILE A 54 7.67 -4.26 8.34
CA ILE A 54 7.10 -5.55 8.74
C ILE A 54 8.18 -6.58 9.13
N MET A 55 9.35 -6.58 8.47
CA MET A 55 10.45 -7.50 8.80
C MET A 55 11.21 -7.07 10.05
N GLY A 56 11.36 -5.77 10.29
CA GLY A 56 12.04 -5.21 11.46
C GLY A 56 11.23 -5.36 12.76
N GLU A 57 9.91 -5.36 12.68
CA GLU A 57 9.04 -5.63 13.85
C GLU A 57 9.08 -7.09 14.32
N ARG A 58 9.67 -8.00 13.54
CA ARG A 58 9.79 -9.43 13.84
C ARG A 58 11.12 -9.84 14.48
N SER A 59 12.01 -8.89 14.79
CA SER A 59 13.30 -9.13 15.46
C SER A 59 13.22 -9.00 16.97
#